data_AF-A0A177BTX7-F1
#
_entry.id   AF-A0A177BTX7-F1
#
_cell.length_a   1.000
_cell.length_b   1.000
_cell.length_c   1.000
_cell.angle_alpha   90.00
_cell.angle_beta   90.00
_cell.angle_gamma   90.00
#
_symmetry.space_group_name_H-M   'P 1'
#
loop_
_entity.id
_entity.type
_entity.pdbx_description
1 polymer ?
#
loop_
_entity_poly.entity_id
_entity_poly.type
_entity_poly.pdbx_seq_one_letter_code
_entity_poly.pdbx_strand_id
1 'polypeptide(L)'
;KPANPNSLTLEAWSSGYLGGALVIMACITVANMRKGVLLHKLVLLELFLAIWRSFWLFLPPPTYSWWLSVSGMLLDASWSLHNVIAWMKVTPFLPKRGSQLFIGTLILAQPFWVLEVYANFAYFHGGSVLFLKTRPWEALCRDPWWLFAAGVLFWKIKTQYEMSFKEIVGISPRFGIMMLAAFLSVVFFVLDIVSATNKLNLGLPSGINPFWKVSSVFKCLMDCVILDDFRTAMERLRAYKISHIGSFSQD
;
A
#
# COMPACT_ATOMS: atom_id res chain seq x y z
N LYS A 1 15.64 3.64 -20.62
CA LYS A 1 15.38 4.94 -19.95
C LYS A 1 14.44 5.77 -20.83
N PRO A 2 13.47 6.52 -20.29
CA PRO A 2 12.59 7.36 -21.10
C PRO A 2 13.39 8.39 -21.90
N ALA A 3 13.17 8.46 -23.22
CA ALA A 3 13.82 9.42 -24.10
C ALA A 3 13.14 10.79 -24.11
N ASN A 4 11.82 10.83 -23.83
CA ASN A 4 11.06 12.07 -23.74
C ASN A 4 11.38 12.82 -22.43
N PRO A 5 11.82 14.10 -22.48
CA PRO A 5 12.14 14.89 -21.29
C PRO A 5 10.99 15.02 -20.28
N ASN A 6 9.74 15.15 -20.74
CA ASN A 6 8.59 15.28 -19.86
C ASN A 6 8.33 13.98 -19.10
N SER A 7 8.42 12.84 -19.79
CA SER A 7 8.30 11.51 -19.17
C SER A 7 9.44 11.24 -18.20
N LEU A 8 10.66 11.65 -18.55
CA LEU A 8 11.83 11.51 -17.68
C LEU A 8 11.67 12.35 -16.39
N THR A 9 11.22 13.59 -16.52
CA THR A 9 11.02 14.50 -15.38
C THR A 9 9.96 13.95 -14.42
N LEU A 10 8.83 13.47 -14.95
CA LEU A 10 7.77 12.89 -14.14
C LEU A 10 8.22 11.61 -13.42
N GLU A 11 8.95 10.73 -14.13
CA GLU A 11 9.50 9.51 -13.55
C GLU A 11 10.56 9.81 -12.48
N ALA A 12 11.41 10.81 -12.70
CA ALA A 12 12.41 11.26 -11.73
C ALA A 12 11.75 11.80 -10.46
N TRP A 13 10.80 12.72 -10.61
CA TRP A 13 10.06 13.30 -9.48
C TRP A 13 9.33 12.22 -8.68
N SER A 14 8.54 11.38 -9.37
CA SER A 14 7.71 10.38 -8.71
C SER A 14 8.52 9.24 -8.08
N SER A 15 9.67 8.87 -8.66
CA SER A 15 10.59 7.89 -8.06
C SER A 15 11.33 8.50 -6.86
N GLY A 16 11.71 9.79 -6.92
CA GLY A 16 12.28 10.51 -5.78
C GLY A 16 11.29 10.62 -4.61
N TYR A 17 10.03 10.93 -4.90
CA TYR A 17 8.95 10.95 -3.90
C TYR A 17 8.76 9.58 -3.24
N LEU A 18 8.65 8.50 -4.04
CA LEU A 18 8.52 7.13 -3.53
C LEU A 18 9.70 6.77 -2.61
N GLY A 19 10.93 6.93 -3.09
CA GLY A 19 12.13 6.57 -2.35
C GLY A 19 12.28 7.38 -1.07
N GLY A 20 12.15 8.70 -1.14
CA GLY A 20 12.26 9.58 0.01
C GLY A 20 11.21 9.28 1.08
N ALA A 21 9.94 9.12 0.68
CA ALA A 21 8.87 8.81 1.61
C ALA A 21 9.06 7.46 2.30
N LEU A 22 9.43 6.41 1.55
CA LEU A 22 9.66 5.08 2.13
C LEU A 22 10.85 5.05 3.09
N VAL A 23 11.93 5.80 2.80
CA VAL A 23 13.09 5.92 3.72
C VAL A 23 12.68 6.58 5.03
N ILE A 24 11.95 7.70 4.96
CA ILE A 24 11.46 8.39 6.17
C ILE A 24 10.54 7.46 6.98
N MET A 25 9.60 6.78 6.32
CA MET A 25 8.71 5.81 6.97
C MET A 25 9.47 4.63 7.57
N ALA A 26 10.56 4.17 6.95
CA ALA A 26 11.42 3.14 7.51
C ALA A 26 12.10 3.61 8.80
N CYS A 27 12.62 4.84 8.82
CA CYS A 27 13.18 5.45 10.02
C CYS A 27 12.16 5.56 11.15
N ILE A 28 10.94 6.02 10.85
CA ILE A 28 9.84 6.10 11.83
C ILE A 28 9.50 4.69 12.35
N THR A 29 9.38 3.71 11.46
CA THR A 29 9.06 2.32 11.82
C THR A 29 10.13 1.72 12.74
N VAL A 30 11.41 2.00 12.49
CA VAL A 30 12.51 1.56 13.38
C VAL A 30 12.43 2.27 14.73
N ALA A 31 12.22 3.60 14.74
CA ALA A 31 12.15 4.38 15.97
C ALA A 31 11.01 3.92 16.90
N ASN A 32 9.88 3.49 16.33
CA ASN A 32 8.71 3.05 17.09
C ASN A 32 8.63 1.52 17.27
N MET A 33 9.63 0.77 16.80
CA MET A 33 9.61 -0.68 16.84
C MET A 33 9.65 -1.22 18.28
N ARG A 34 8.62 -1.98 18.67
CA ARG A 34 8.59 -2.69 19.95
C ARG A 34 9.18 -4.09 19.84
N LYS A 35 9.98 -4.50 20.84
CA LYS A 35 10.58 -5.84 20.92
C LYS A 35 9.49 -6.93 20.94
N GLY A 36 9.63 -7.95 20.09
CA GLY A 36 8.73 -9.10 20.04
C GLY A 36 7.48 -8.94 19.14
N VAL A 37 7.24 -7.77 18.56
CA VAL A 37 6.10 -7.57 17.65
C VAL A 37 6.52 -7.85 16.20
N LEU A 38 5.99 -8.93 15.62
CA LEU A 38 6.29 -9.34 14.24
C LEU A 38 5.84 -8.31 13.20
N LEU A 39 4.69 -7.67 13.43
CA LEU A 39 4.09 -6.73 12.47
C LEU A 39 5.03 -5.57 12.10
N HIS A 40 5.75 -5.01 13.07
CA HIS A 40 6.74 -3.95 12.82
C HIS A 40 7.87 -4.41 11.91
N LYS A 41 8.33 -5.65 12.08
CA LYS A 41 9.43 -6.22 11.28
C LYS A 41 8.98 -6.46 9.84
N LEU A 42 7.74 -6.90 9.65
CA LEU A 42 7.17 -7.12 8.33
C LEU A 42 6.94 -5.80 7.58
N VAL A 43 6.41 -4.77 8.26
CA VAL A 43 6.28 -3.42 7.66
C VAL A 43 7.65 -2.86 7.28
N LEU A 44 8.66 -3.01 8.14
CA LEU A 44 10.02 -2.57 7.79
C LEU A 44 10.57 -3.31 6.56
N LEU A 45 10.34 -4.63 6.48
CA LEU A 45 10.76 -5.44 5.33
C LEU A 45 10.03 -5.02 4.05
N GLU A 46 8.73 -4.76 4.11
CA GLU A 46 7.92 -4.25 3.00
C GLU A 46 8.51 -2.94 2.45
N LEU A 47 8.78 -1.98 3.34
CA LEU A 47 9.38 -0.69 2.97
C LEU A 47 10.74 -0.89 2.31
N PHE A 48 11.59 -1.75 2.90
CA PHE A 48 12.94 -2.01 2.38
C PHE A 48 12.91 -2.61 0.97
N LEU A 49 12.02 -3.56 0.71
CA LEU A 49 11.83 -4.17 -0.61
C LEU A 49 11.37 -3.14 -1.65
N ALA A 50 10.44 -2.25 -1.29
CA ALA A 50 9.92 -1.21 -2.19
C ALA A 50 10.93 -0.08 -2.49
N ILE A 51 11.79 0.27 -1.53
CA ILE A 51 12.79 1.34 -1.67
C ILE A 51 13.67 1.13 -2.92
N TRP A 52 14.07 -0.12 -3.19
CA TRP A 52 14.98 -0.45 -4.31
C TRP A 52 14.45 -0.03 -5.68
N ARG A 53 13.12 -0.07 -5.85
CA ARG A 53 12.45 0.35 -7.07
C ARG A 53 12.60 1.83 -7.35
N SER A 54 12.96 2.66 -6.38
CA SER A 54 13.11 4.11 -6.57
C SER A 54 14.41 4.50 -7.28
N PHE A 55 15.42 3.63 -7.29
CA PHE A 55 16.77 3.95 -7.77
C PHE A 55 17.01 3.62 -9.25
N TRP A 56 16.06 3.00 -9.94
CA TRP A 56 16.25 2.50 -11.33
C TRP A 56 16.69 3.57 -12.34
N LEU A 57 16.35 4.84 -12.09
CA LEU A 57 16.63 5.93 -13.03
C LEU A 57 18.09 6.45 -12.97
N PHE A 58 18.83 6.13 -11.91
CA PHE A 58 20.22 6.56 -11.72
C PHE A 58 21.20 5.81 -12.62
N LEU A 59 20.86 4.60 -13.05
CA LEU A 59 21.78 3.71 -13.75
C LEU A 59 21.73 3.92 -15.27
N PRO A 60 22.89 4.01 -15.95
CA PRO A 60 22.95 4.04 -17.41
C PRO A 60 22.67 2.65 -18.02
N PRO A 61 22.28 2.57 -19.30
CA PRO A 61 22.28 1.30 -20.04
C PRO A 61 23.68 0.68 -20.08
N PRO A 62 23.82 -0.66 -20.02
CA PRO A 62 22.77 -1.68 -19.95
C PRO A 62 22.26 -2.01 -18.54
N THR A 63 22.97 -1.57 -17.49
CA THR A 63 22.64 -1.83 -16.06
C THR A 63 21.23 -1.37 -15.69
N TYR A 64 20.76 -0.32 -16.36
CA TYR A 64 19.39 0.15 -16.33
C TYR A 64 18.32 -0.96 -16.40
N SER A 65 18.38 -1.82 -17.42
CA SER A 65 17.33 -2.84 -17.67
C SER A 65 17.35 -3.92 -16.59
N TRP A 66 18.55 -4.34 -16.19
CA TRP A 66 18.76 -5.32 -15.12
C TRP A 66 18.20 -4.82 -13.80
N TRP A 67 18.56 -3.58 -13.41
CA TRP A 67 18.06 -3.01 -12.17
C TRP A 67 16.55 -2.84 -12.19
N LEU A 68 15.98 -2.38 -13.31
CA LEU A 68 14.54 -2.18 -13.44
C LEU A 68 13.76 -3.48 -13.19
N SER A 69 14.27 -4.60 -13.72
CA SER A 69 13.65 -5.92 -13.54
C SER A 69 13.87 -6.48 -12.13
N VAL A 70 15.09 -6.43 -11.59
CA VAL A 70 15.36 -6.92 -10.22
C VAL A 70 14.62 -6.09 -9.17
N SER A 71 14.64 -4.77 -9.30
CA SER A 71 13.89 -3.88 -8.41
C SER A 71 12.38 -3.97 -8.59
N GLY A 72 11.90 -4.37 -9.77
CA GLY A 72 10.49 -4.73 -10.01
C GLY A 72 10.08 -5.95 -9.23
N MET A 73 10.86 -7.02 -9.29
CA MET A 73 10.60 -8.24 -8.50
C MET A 73 10.55 -7.95 -6.99
N LEU A 74 11.44 -7.08 -6.48
CA LEU A 74 11.40 -6.67 -5.07
C LEU A 74 10.14 -5.85 -4.75
N LEU A 75 9.68 -5.00 -5.66
CA LEU A 75 8.43 -4.27 -5.50
C LEU A 75 7.22 -5.22 -5.48
N ASP A 76 7.17 -6.21 -6.37
CA ASP A 76 6.09 -7.21 -6.40
C ASP A 76 6.06 -8.03 -5.10
N ALA A 77 7.24 -8.38 -4.58
CA ALA A 77 7.38 -9.02 -3.27
C ALA A 77 6.89 -8.10 -2.12
N SER A 78 7.18 -6.80 -2.20
CA SER A 78 6.67 -5.79 -1.26
C SER A 78 5.13 -5.72 -1.31
N TRP A 79 4.52 -5.68 -2.49
CA TRP A 79 3.06 -5.70 -2.63
C TRP A 79 2.41 -6.97 -2.08
N SER A 80 3.02 -8.13 -2.32
CA SER A 80 2.55 -9.39 -1.71
C SER A 80 2.64 -9.34 -0.18
N LEU A 81 3.75 -8.83 0.36
CA LEU A 81 3.94 -8.69 1.79
C LEU A 81 2.96 -7.69 2.43
N HIS A 82 2.70 -6.56 1.76
CA HIS A 82 1.70 -5.58 2.16
C HIS A 82 0.32 -6.22 2.35
N ASN A 83 -0.10 -7.09 1.43
CA ASN A 83 -1.37 -7.80 1.55
C ASN A 83 -1.39 -8.82 2.70
N VAL A 84 -0.24 -9.43 3.03
CA VAL A 84 -0.10 -10.27 4.25
C VAL A 84 -0.19 -9.42 5.52
N ILE A 85 0.41 -8.24 5.54
CA ILE A 85 0.31 -7.29 6.66
C ILE A 85 -1.14 -6.84 6.85
N ALA A 86 -1.84 -6.52 5.76
CA ALA A 86 -3.26 -6.19 5.77
C ALA A 86 -4.09 -7.35 6.35
N TRP A 87 -3.84 -8.60 5.91
CA TRP A 87 -4.47 -9.80 6.47
C TRP A 87 -4.26 -9.92 7.99
N MET A 88 -3.02 -9.76 8.47
CA MET A 88 -2.72 -9.84 9.91
C MET A 88 -3.48 -8.78 10.70
N LYS A 89 -3.63 -7.57 10.15
CA LYS A 89 -4.37 -6.47 10.78
C LYS A 89 -5.87 -6.74 10.85
N VAL A 90 -6.46 -7.36 9.83
CA VAL A 90 -7.91 -7.62 9.80
C VAL A 90 -8.34 -8.96 10.37
N THR A 91 -7.41 -9.91 10.50
CA THR A 91 -7.69 -11.25 11.04
C THR A 91 -8.44 -11.24 12.38
N PRO A 92 -8.11 -10.36 13.37
CA PRO A 92 -8.87 -10.28 14.63
C PRO A 92 -10.35 -9.92 14.45
N PHE A 93 -10.72 -9.29 13.33
CA PHE A 93 -12.08 -8.83 13.06
C PHE A 93 -12.89 -9.77 12.15
N LEU A 94 -12.26 -10.82 11.59
CA LEU A 94 -12.86 -11.73 10.63
C LEU A 94 -13.19 -13.10 11.25
N PRO A 95 -14.28 -13.76 10.81
CA PRO A 95 -14.53 -15.16 11.14
C PRO A 95 -13.45 -16.06 10.50
N LYS A 96 -13.21 -17.25 11.07
CA LYS A 96 -12.18 -18.20 10.59
C LYS A 96 -12.23 -18.45 9.08
N ARG A 97 -13.43 -18.68 8.53
CA ARG A 97 -13.63 -18.87 7.08
C ARG A 97 -13.27 -17.63 6.25
N GLY A 98 -13.60 -16.44 6.75
CA GLY A 98 -13.24 -15.18 6.08
C GLY A 98 -11.73 -14.95 6.03
N SER A 99 -11.02 -15.26 7.13
CA SER A 99 -9.55 -15.20 7.16
C SER A 99 -8.90 -16.23 6.21
N GLN A 100 -9.43 -17.46 6.14
CA GLN A 100 -8.98 -18.49 5.20
C GLN A 100 -9.22 -18.10 3.73
N LEU A 101 -10.37 -17.49 3.40
CA LEU A 101 -10.66 -17.00 2.05
C LEU A 101 -9.72 -15.83 1.67
N PHE A 102 -9.44 -14.93 2.61
CA PHE A 102 -8.51 -13.82 2.38
C PHE A 102 -7.13 -14.34 2.00
N ILE A 103 -6.53 -15.22 2.83
CA ILE A 103 -5.18 -15.72 2.55
C ILE A 103 -5.17 -16.68 1.35
N GLY A 104 -6.22 -17.49 1.17
CA GLY A 104 -6.34 -18.41 0.04
C GLY A 104 -6.37 -17.69 -1.31
N THR A 105 -7.14 -16.60 -1.41
CA THR A 105 -7.16 -15.77 -2.62
C THR A 105 -5.82 -15.07 -2.85
N LEU A 106 -5.12 -14.64 -1.80
CA LEU A 106 -3.78 -14.04 -1.93
C LEU A 106 -2.74 -15.04 -2.47
N ILE A 107 -2.81 -16.30 -2.03
CA ILE A 107 -1.97 -17.38 -2.56
C ILE A 107 -2.26 -17.64 -4.04
N LEU A 108 -3.54 -17.62 -4.44
CA LEU A 108 -3.94 -17.78 -5.84
C LEU A 108 -3.45 -16.66 -6.76
N ALA A 109 -3.09 -15.49 -6.22
CA ALA A 109 -2.48 -14.40 -6.99
C ALA A 109 -0.98 -14.58 -7.23
N GLN A 110 -0.29 -15.45 -6.48
CA GLN A 110 1.16 -15.64 -6.61
C GLN A 110 1.61 -16.14 -8.00
N PRO A 111 0.91 -17.07 -8.67
CA PRO A 111 1.25 -17.47 -10.04
C PRO A 111 1.22 -16.29 -11.03
N PHE A 112 0.32 -15.33 -10.84
CA PHE A 112 0.31 -14.12 -11.66
C PHE A 112 1.58 -13.29 -11.45
N TRP A 113 2.02 -13.10 -10.20
CA TRP A 113 3.24 -12.35 -9.91
C TRP A 113 4.50 -13.01 -10.48
N VAL A 114 4.57 -14.34 -10.46
CA VAL A 114 5.67 -15.07 -11.12
C VAL A 114 5.67 -14.82 -12.64
N LEU A 115 4.50 -14.86 -13.27
CA LEU A 115 4.35 -14.54 -14.69
C LEU A 115 4.75 -13.09 -14.99
N GLU A 116 4.35 -12.14 -14.14
CA GLU A 116 4.63 -10.72 -14.31
C GLU A 116 6.14 -10.41 -14.20
N VAL A 117 6.84 -11.04 -13.25
CA VAL A 117 8.31 -10.93 -13.13
C VAL A 117 9.00 -11.41 -14.39
N TYR A 118 8.58 -12.56 -14.93
CA TYR A 118 9.12 -13.08 -16.19
C TYR A 118 8.79 -12.15 -17.37
N ALA A 119 7.53 -11.70 -17.48
CA ALA A 119 7.09 -10.81 -18.55
C ALA A 119 7.85 -9.48 -18.54
N ASN A 120 8.08 -8.91 -17.35
CA ASN A 120 8.89 -7.72 -17.15
C ASN A 120 10.32 -7.92 -17.64
N PHE A 121 10.96 -9.00 -17.20
CA PHE A 121 12.32 -9.34 -17.62
C PHE A 121 12.42 -9.50 -19.14
N ALA A 122 11.51 -10.27 -19.74
CA ALA A 122 11.47 -10.51 -21.18
C ALA A 122 11.15 -9.25 -22.00
N TYR A 123 10.35 -8.31 -21.48
CA TYR A 123 10.07 -7.04 -22.13
C TYR A 123 11.32 -6.16 -22.22
N PHE A 124 12.07 -6.02 -21.11
CA PHE A 124 13.25 -5.14 -21.05
C PHE A 124 14.55 -5.74 -21.62
N HIS A 125 14.59 -7.06 -21.85
CA HIS A 125 15.77 -7.77 -22.36
C HIS A 125 15.56 -8.51 -23.70
N GLY A 126 14.31 -8.66 -24.17
CA GLY A 126 14.00 -9.44 -25.38
C GLY A 126 12.80 -8.94 -26.19
N GLY A 127 12.26 -7.75 -25.89
CA GLY A 127 11.21 -7.11 -26.68
C GLY A 127 9.85 -7.83 -26.67
N SER A 128 9.62 -8.78 -25.76
CA SER A 128 8.35 -9.52 -25.69
C SER A 128 7.18 -8.61 -25.32
N VAL A 129 6.09 -8.65 -26.08
CA VAL A 129 4.86 -7.88 -25.79
C VAL A 129 4.01 -8.47 -24.65
N LEU A 130 4.45 -9.57 -24.02
CA LEU A 130 3.70 -10.26 -22.98
C LEU A 130 3.34 -9.34 -21.80
N PHE A 131 4.28 -8.49 -21.37
CA PHE A 131 4.07 -7.51 -20.30
C PHE A 131 2.91 -6.55 -20.59
N LEU A 132 2.72 -6.15 -21.85
CA LEU A 132 1.61 -5.26 -22.22
C LEU A 132 0.24 -5.96 -22.10
N LYS A 133 0.20 -7.29 -22.23
CA LYS A 133 -1.03 -8.09 -22.13
C LYS A 133 -1.39 -8.43 -20.69
N THR A 134 -0.40 -8.64 -19.82
CA THR A 134 -0.62 -8.99 -18.41
C THR A 134 -0.91 -7.76 -17.53
N ARG A 135 -0.39 -6.59 -17.90
CA ARG A 135 -0.52 -5.34 -17.14
C ARG A 135 -1.95 -4.92 -16.73
N PRO A 136 -3.00 -5.05 -17.55
CA PRO A 136 -4.36 -4.70 -17.11
C PRO A 136 -4.86 -5.53 -15.91
N TRP A 137 -4.28 -6.72 -15.70
CA TRP A 137 -4.60 -7.61 -14.59
C TRP A 137 -3.82 -7.27 -13.32
N GLU A 138 -2.76 -6.46 -13.41
CA GLU A 138 -1.91 -6.07 -12.27
C GLU A 138 -2.75 -5.48 -11.14
N ALA A 139 -3.65 -4.55 -11.44
CA ALA A 139 -4.52 -3.91 -10.43
C ALA A 139 -5.39 -4.93 -9.68
N LEU A 140 -5.87 -5.98 -10.37
CA LEU A 140 -6.69 -7.04 -9.78
C LEU A 140 -5.84 -7.99 -8.92
N CYS A 141 -4.58 -8.24 -9.26
CA CYS A 141 -3.70 -9.10 -8.49
C CYS A 141 -2.95 -8.37 -7.38
N ARG A 142 -2.99 -7.03 -7.35
CA ARG A 142 -2.29 -6.17 -6.38
C ARG A 142 -3.16 -5.69 -5.23
N ASP A 143 -4.35 -5.15 -5.53
CA ASP A 143 -5.06 -4.26 -4.62
C ASP A 143 -6.38 -4.73 -3.98
N PRO A 144 -7.07 -5.82 -4.41
CA PRO A 144 -8.35 -6.20 -3.80
C PRO A 144 -8.30 -6.46 -2.29
N TRP A 145 -7.22 -7.09 -1.82
CA TRP A 145 -7.01 -7.41 -0.40
C TRP A 145 -6.87 -6.16 0.46
N TRP A 146 -6.12 -5.17 -0.02
CA TRP A 146 -6.01 -3.87 0.63
C TRP A 146 -7.37 -3.17 0.72
N LEU A 147 -8.12 -3.09 -0.38
CA LEU A 147 -9.44 -2.45 -0.41
C LEU A 147 -10.41 -3.11 0.57
N PHE A 148 -10.40 -4.44 0.59
CA PHE A 148 -11.20 -5.21 1.54
C PHE A 148 -10.77 -4.92 2.98
N ALA A 149 -9.46 -4.95 3.26
CA ALA A 149 -8.94 -4.74 4.60
C ALA A 149 -9.27 -3.33 5.12
N ALA A 150 -9.07 -2.30 4.29
CA ALA A 150 -9.47 -0.94 4.58
C ALA A 150 -10.97 -0.85 4.85
N GLY A 151 -11.80 -1.40 3.97
CA GLY A 151 -13.26 -1.41 4.11
C GLY A 151 -13.75 -2.08 5.40
N VAL A 152 -13.19 -3.24 5.76
CA VAL A 152 -13.49 -3.95 7.02
C VAL A 152 -13.11 -3.10 8.23
N LEU A 153 -11.93 -2.48 8.20
CA LEU A 153 -11.47 -1.60 9.28
C LEU A 153 -12.47 -0.45 9.48
N PHE A 154 -12.81 0.29 8.41
CA PHE A 154 -13.80 1.37 8.45
C PHE A 154 -15.17 0.90 8.94
N TRP A 155 -15.65 -0.25 8.45
CA TRP A 155 -16.93 -0.81 8.86
C TRP A 155 -16.96 -1.12 10.36
N LYS A 156 -15.88 -1.73 10.89
CA LYS A 156 -15.78 -2.06 12.32
C LYS A 156 -15.71 -0.81 13.18
N ILE A 157 -14.99 0.22 12.74
CA ILE A 157 -14.92 1.51 13.44
C ILE A 157 -16.33 2.11 13.56
N LYS A 158 -17.06 2.19 12.45
CA LYS A 158 -18.42 2.74 12.44
C LYS A 158 -19.39 1.94 13.31
N THR A 159 -19.36 0.61 13.22
CA THR A 159 -20.34 -0.26 13.89
C THR A 159 -20.05 -0.50 15.37
N GLN A 160 -18.80 -0.51 15.81
CA GLN A 160 -18.46 -0.77 17.23
C GLN A 160 -18.51 0.50 18.09
N TYR A 161 -18.14 1.64 17.50
CA TYR A 161 -17.93 2.86 18.26
C TYR A 161 -19.07 3.87 18.16
N GLU A 162 -19.97 3.77 17.17
CA GLU A 162 -21.10 4.70 16.94
C GLU A 162 -20.71 6.19 16.96
N MET A 163 -19.41 6.50 16.80
CA MET A 163 -18.88 7.85 16.82
C MET A 163 -18.88 8.44 15.41
N SER A 164 -19.20 9.73 15.32
CA SER A 164 -19.02 10.49 14.08
C SER A 164 -17.54 10.71 13.78
N PHE A 165 -17.22 10.96 12.52
CA PHE A 165 -15.84 11.22 12.08
C PHE A 165 -15.19 12.40 12.84
N LYS A 166 -15.96 13.45 13.15
CA LYS A 166 -15.45 14.63 13.86
C LYS A 166 -15.02 14.30 15.29
N GLU A 167 -15.79 13.47 15.99
CA GLU A 167 -15.47 13.03 17.35
C GLU A 167 -14.24 12.13 17.36
N ILE A 168 -14.13 11.22 16.38
CA ILE A 168 -12.96 10.35 16.25
C ILE A 168 -11.68 11.17 16.06
N VAL A 169 -11.70 12.17 15.18
CA VAL A 169 -10.55 13.05 14.94
C VAL A 169 -10.25 13.91 16.18
N GLY A 170 -11.27 14.35 16.91
CA GLY A 170 -11.10 15.08 18.17
C GLY A 170 -10.43 14.24 19.27
N ILE A 171 -10.76 12.95 19.37
CA ILE A 171 -10.19 12.03 20.36
C ILE A 171 -8.79 11.58 19.95
N SER A 172 -8.56 11.30 18.66
CA SER A 172 -7.27 10.85 18.15
C SER A 172 -6.99 11.45 16.76
N PRO A 173 -6.25 12.56 16.67
CA PRO A 173 -5.86 13.16 15.40
C PRO A 173 -5.08 12.21 14.49
N ARG A 174 -4.27 11.32 15.08
CA ARG A 174 -3.50 10.27 14.37
C ARG A 174 -4.41 9.34 13.58
N PHE A 175 -5.55 8.99 14.15
CA PHE A 175 -6.53 8.15 13.49
C PHE A 175 -7.16 8.86 12.28
N GLY A 176 -7.40 10.17 12.39
CA GLY A 176 -7.82 10.99 11.25
C GLY A 176 -6.81 10.97 10.10
N ILE A 177 -5.51 11.09 10.41
CA ILE A 177 -4.43 10.99 9.41
C ILE A 177 -4.42 9.62 8.74
N MET A 178 -4.57 8.54 9.52
CA MET A 178 -4.66 7.17 9.00
C MET A 178 -5.84 7.02 8.02
N MET A 179 -7.02 7.53 8.38
CA MET A 179 -8.22 7.48 7.52
C MET A 179 -8.04 8.30 6.24
N LEU A 180 -7.46 9.50 6.34
CA LEU A 180 -7.16 10.34 5.19
C LEU A 180 -6.15 9.67 4.26
N ALA A 181 -5.09 9.06 4.81
CA ALA A 181 -4.11 8.31 4.04
C ALA A 181 -4.78 7.12 3.30
N ALA A 182 -5.63 6.35 3.99
CA ALA A 182 -6.38 5.27 3.37
C ALA A 182 -7.29 5.79 2.24
N PHE A 183 -8.02 6.88 2.44
CA PHE A 183 -8.86 7.51 1.41
C PHE A 183 -8.04 7.96 0.19
N LEU A 184 -6.97 8.72 0.42
CA LEU A 184 -6.08 9.18 -0.65
C LEU A 184 -5.47 8.01 -1.43
N SER A 185 -5.10 6.93 -0.74
CA SER A 185 -4.58 5.72 -1.39
C SER A 185 -5.57 5.12 -2.40
N VAL A 186 -6.87 5.13 -2.07
CA VAL A 186 -7.94 4.62 -2.93
C VAL A 186 -8.18 5.56 -4.12
N VAL A 187 -8.18 6.88 -3.89
CA VAL A 187 -8.31 7.87 -4.97
C VAL A 187 -7.19 7.70 -5.99
N PHE A 188 -5.93 7.63 -5.55
CA PHE A 188 -4.79 7.44 -6.45
C PHE A 188 -4.77 6.06 -7.09
N PHE A 189 -5.27 5.02 -6.42
CA PHE A 189 -5.47 3.71 -7.04
C PHE A 189 -6.49 3.75 -8.18
N VAL A 190 -7.62 4.45 -8.01
CA VAL A 190 -8.60 4.63 -9.09
C VAL A 190 -7.98 5.40 -10.26
N LEU A 191 -7.24 6.47 -10.00
CA LEU A 191 -6.52 7.21 -11.03
C LEU A 191 -5.47 6.35 -11.75
N ASP A 192 -4.81 5.44 -11.04
CA ASP A 192 -3.88 4.47 -11.61
C ASP A 192 -4.58 3.54 -12.61
N ILE A 193 -5.73 2.94 -12.25
CA ILE A 193 -6.51 2.09 -13.16
C ILE A 193 -6.98 2.86 -14.40
N VAL A 194 -7.54 4.06 -14.21
CA VAL A 194 -8.07 4.87 -15.32
C VAL A 194 -6.92 5.28 -16.26
N SER A 195 -5.73 5.54 -15.71
CA SER A 195 -4.52 5.82 -16.47
C SER A 195 -3.98 4.56 -17.19
N ALA A 196 -3.94 3.41 -16.53
CA ALA A 196 -3.47 2.15 -17.11
C ALA A 196 -4.37 1.65 -18.26
N THR A 197 -5.66 2.00 -18.23
CA THR A 197 -6.64 1.67 -19.29
C THR A 197 -6.68 2.68 -20.44
N ASN A 198 -5.73 3.62 -20.50
CA ASN A 198 -5.65 4.71 -21.49
C ASN A 198 -6.93 5.58 -21.57
N LYS A 199 -7.75 5.62 -20.51
CA LYS A 199 -8.93 6.49 -20.44
C LYS A 199 -8.58 7.92 -20.01
N LEU A 200 -7.40 8.12 -19.43
CA LEU A 200 -6.80 9.42 -19.16
C LEU A 200 -5.66 9.69 -20.15
N ASN A 201 -5.89 10.60 -21.09
CA ASN A 201 -4.87 11.06 -22.04
C ASN A 201 -3.96 12.10 -21.37
N LEU A 202 -2.92 11.64 -20.69
CA LEU A 202 -1.91 12.52 -20.05
C LEU A 202 -0.85 13.04 -21.04
N GLY A 203 -0.95 12.74 -22.33
CA GLY A 203 0.07 13.10 -23.34
C GLY A 203 1.42 12.40 -23.13
N LEU A 204 1.44 11.34 -22.32
CA LEU A 204 2.62 10.54 -21.98
C LEU A 204 2.51 9.15 -22.61
N PRO A 205 3.65 8.48 -22.89
CA PRO A 205 3.65 7.09 -23.35
C PRO A 205 2.84 6.19 -22.40
N SER A 206 2.05 5.28 -22.97
CA SER A 206 1.22 4.36 -22.19
C SER A 206 2.04 3.65 -21.11
N GLY A 207 1.60 3.78 -19.86
CA GLY A 207 2.22 3.13 -18.72
C GLY A 207 3.23 3.94 -17.91
N ILE A 208 3.42 5.23 -18.23
CA ILE A 208 4.14 6.18 -17.37
C ILE A 208 3.10 6.98 -16.59
N ASN A 209 2.90 6.64 -15.32
CA ASN A 209 2.01 7.36 -14.42
C ASN A 209 2.57 7.41 -12.98
N PRO A 210 2.32 8.50 -12.24
CA PRO A 210 2.80 8.64 -10.86
C PRO A 210 1.85 8.01 -9.84
N PHE A 211 0.62 7.69 -10.25
CA PHE A 211 -0.49 7.43 -9.34
C PHE A 211 -0.29 6.19 -8.47
N TRP A 212 0.22 5.08 -9.02
CA TRP A 212 0.52 3.90 -8.20
C TRP A 212 1.58 4.18 -7.14
N LYS A 213 2.62 4.98 -7.44
CA LYS A 213 3.67 5.33 -6.48
C LYS A 213 3.09 6.14 -5.33
N VAL A 214 2.23 7.10 -5.65
CA VAL A 214 1.55 7.92 -4.66
C VAL A 214 0.59 7.07 -3.82
N SER A 215 -0.18 6.20 -4.46
CA SER A 215 -1.06 5.24 -3.77
C SER A 215 -0.26 4.35 -2.81
N SER A 216 0.86 3.78 -3.25
CA SER A 216 1.75 2.96 -2.41
C SER A 216 2.28 3.72 -1.20
N VAL A 217 2.74 4.96 -1.36
CA VAL A 217 3.20 5.78 -0.22
C VAL A 217 2.10 5.97 0.82
N PHE A 218 0.86 6.24 0.39
CA PHE A 218 -0.26 6.41 1.32
C PHE A 218 -0.68 5.09 2.00
N LYS A 219 -0.57 3.95 1.31
CA LYS A 219 -0.78 2.62 1.91
C LYS A 219 0.24 2.34 3.01
N CYS A 220 1.52 2.52 2.70
CA CYS A 220 2.59 2.35 3.68
C CYS A 220 2.48 3.35 4.84
N LEU A 221 2.05 4.59 4.58
CA LEU A 221 1.82 5.59 5.63
C LEU A 221 0.73 5.15 6.61
N MET A 222 -0.38 4.62 6.10
CA MET A 222 -1.43 4.03 6.93
C MET A 222 -0.86 2.89 7.78
N ASP A 223 0.03 2.09 7.21
CA ASP A 223 0.66 1.00 7.94
C ASP A 223 1.56 1.46 9.07
N CYS A 224 2.40 2.48 8.84
CA CYS A 224 3.23 3.09 9.88
C CYS A 224 2.39 3.74 10.99
N VAL A 225 1.32 4.47 10.64
CA VAL A 225 0.47 5.15 11.63
C VAL A 225 -0.31 4.15 12.50
N ILE A 226 -0.73 3.00 11.95
CA ILE A 226 -1.39 1.94 12.72
C ILE A 226 -0.47 1.35 13.80
N LEU A 227 0.83 1.20 13.49
CA LEU A 227 1.79 0.57 14.39
C LEU A 227 2.00 1.35 15.69
N ASP A 228 2.00 2.67 15.60
CA ASP A 228 2.37 3.52 16.73
C ASP A 228 1.32 3.56 17.83
N ASP A 229 0.03 3.49 17.47
CA ASP A 229 -1.02 3.97 18.37
C ASP A 229 -2.40 3.31 18.19
N PHE A 230 -2.59 2.33 17.29
CA PHE A 230 -3.93 1.79 17.06
C PHE A 230 -4.55 1.16 18.33
N ARG A 231 -3.76 0.40 19.08
CA ARG A 231 -4.22 -0.21 20.33
C ARG A 231 -4.58 0.84 21.38
N THR A 232 -3.72 1.83 21.57
CA THR A 232 -3.91 2.92 22.54
C THR A 232 -5.06 3.84 22.12
N ALA A 233 -5.23 4.11 20.82
CA ALA A 233 -6.38 4.83 20.28
C ALA A 233 -7.68 4.05 20.51
N MET A 234 -7.71 2.74 20.23
CA MET A 234 -8.88 1.91 20.52
C MET A 234 -9.18 1.82 22.02
N GLU A 235 -8.15 1.75 22.87
CA GLU A 235 -8.30 1.77 24.33
C GLU A 235 -8.86 3.11 24.81
N ARG A 236 -8.40 4.24 24.27
CA ARG A 236 -8.96 5.58 24.54
C ARG A 236 -10.41 5.72 24.08
N LEU A 237 -10.72 5.25 22.86
CA LEU A 237 -12.09 5.25 22.33
C LEU A 237 -13.01 4.35 23.17
N ARG A 238 -12.51 3.19 23.64
CA ARG A 238 -13.24 2.30 24.54
C ARG A 238 -13.47 2.94 25.91
N ALA A 239 -12.44 3.57 26.48
CA ALA A 239 -12.54 4.27 27.76
C ALA A 239 -13.54 5.43 27.68
N TYR A 240 -13.52 6.21 26.61
CA TYR A 240 -14.50 7.26 26.34
C TYR A 240 -15.93 6.69 26.29
N LYS A 241 -16.16 5.61 25.51
CA LYS A 241 -17.50 4.98 25.43
C LYS A 241 -17.97 4.44 26.78
N ILE A 242 -17.10 3.79 27.56
CA ILE A 242 -17.43 3.30 28.90
C ILE A 242 -17.77 4.47 29.84
N SER A 243 -17.01 5.58 29.80
CA SER A 243 -17.31 6.75 30.62
C SER A 243 -18.65 7.39 30.27
N HIS A 244 -19.00 7.41 28.97
CA HIS A 244 -20.27 7.96 28.51
C HIS A 244 -21.45 7.07 28.94
N ILE A 245 -21.33 5.74 28.81
CA ILE A 245 -22.37 4.79 29.22
C ILE A 245 -22.52 4.74 30.75
N GLY A 246 -21.41 4.76 31.50
CA GLY A 246 -21.43 4.76 32.97
C GLY A 246 -22.08 6.01 33.57
N SER A 247 -21.98 7.15 32.89
CA SER A 247 -22.68 8.38 33.25
C SER A 247 -24.21 8.28 33.13
N PHE A 248 -24.74 7.38 32.31
CA PHE A 248 -26.19 7.18 32.15
C PHE A 248 -26.79 6.15 33.13
N SER A 249 -25.96 5.49 33.94
CA SER A 249 -26.39 4.47 34.91
C SER A 249 -26.44 4.96 36.37
N GLN A 250 -26.20 6.26 36.60
CA GLN A 250 -26.21 6.87 37.94
C GLN A 250 -27.44 7.76 38.21
N ASP A 251 -28.40 7.82 37.27
CA ASP A 251 -29.71 8.46 37.44
C ASP A 251 -30.81 7.38 37.48
#